data_AF-A0AAN8ZY13-F1
#
_entry.id   AF-A0AAN8ZY13-F1
#
_cell.length_a   1.000
_cell.length_b   1.000
_cell.length_c   1.000
_cell.angle_alpha   90.00
_cell.angle_beta   90.00
_cell.angle_gamma   90.00
#
_symmetry.space_group_name_H-M   'P 1'
#
loop_
_entity.id
_entity.type
_entity.pdbx_description
1 polymer ?
#
loop_
_entity_poly.entity_id
_entity_poly.type
_entity_poly.pdbx_seq_one_letter_code
_entity_poly.pdbx_strand_id
1 'polypeptide(L)'
;MKVLVFLSLVALAWGQEFLCHCGMFISTETAELEVHGLPPFNVDCDIGGYAACGLYCMGEAIYVTPEIPLNSNFLLTVGIHLIFNNGGLDMENPLTGVTMGQESCNNLVNWHSMPNLDPTNVHNNYMLCGGPWEWDGEESKDKLCCNDGVFPNNCRN
;
A
#
# COMPACT_ATOMS: atom_id res chain seq x y z
N MET A 1 -49.19 31.28 8.93
CA MET A 1 -47.85 31.50 8.34
C MET A 1 -46.95 30.35 8.76
N LYS A 2 -46.38 29.64 7.79
CA LYS A 2 -45.43 28.54 7.99
C LYS A 2 -44.02 29.14 8.15
N VAL A 3 -43.31 28.84 9.23
CA VAL A 3 -41.87 29.12 9.34
C VAL A 3 -41.17 27.78 9.45
N LEU A 4 -40.62 27.33 8.32
CA LEU A 4 -39.71 26.19 8.25
C LEU A 4 -38.31 26.72 8.58
N VAL A 5 -37.80 26.37 9.77
CA VAL A 5 -36.40 26.59 10.11
C VAL A 5 -35.59 25.46 9.48
N PHE A 6 -34.96 25.74 8.34
CA PHE A 6 -33.90 24.92 7.78
C PHE A 6 -32.65 25.12 8.65
N LEU A 7 -32.44 24.23 9.62
CA LEU A 7 -31.13 24.07 10.26
C LEU A 7 -30.21 23.40 9.24
N SER A 8 -29.37 24.23 8.63
CA SER A 8 -28.29 23.84 7.72
C SER A 8 -27.44 22.76 8.36
N LEU A 9 -27.39 21.61 7.71
CA LEU A 9 -26.36 20.60 7.90
C LEU A 9 -25.02 21.26 7.61
N VAL A 10 -24.28 21.64 8.66
CA VAL A 10 -22.84 21.79 8.54
C VAL A 10 -22.34 20.37 8.30
N ALA A 11 -22.23 20.00 7.03
CA ALA A 11 -21.40 18.88 6.64
C ALA A 11 -20.00 19.24 7.13
N LEU A 12 -19.56 18.62 8.22
CA LEU A 12 -18.16 18.45 8.49
C LEU A 12 -17.64 17.67 7.29
N ALA A 13 -17.19 18.38 6.25
CA ALA A 13 -16.30 17.79 5.28
C ALA A 13 -15.04 17.48 6.08
N TRP A 14 -14.86 16.21 6.41
CA TRP A 14 -13.63 15.71 6.97
C TRP A 14 -12.60 15.85 5.86
N GLY A 15 -11.99 17.04 5.75
CA GLY A 15 -10.73 17.21 5.06
C GLY A 15 -9.71 16.41 5.86
N GLN A 16 -9.58 15.12 5.55
CA GLN A 16 -8.43 14.37 5.98
C GLN A 16 -7.28 14.85 5.09
N GLU A 17 -6.62 15.87 5.59
CA GLU A 17 -5.28 16.25 5.16
C GLU A 17 -4.42 14.98 5.23
N PHE A 18 -3.67 14.74 4.14
CA PHE A 18 -2.82 13.57 3.87
C PHE A 18 -3.61 12.41 3.26
N LEU A 19 -3.15 11.87 2.13
CA LEU A 19 -3.30 10.43 1.82
C LEU A 19 -2.57 10.10 0.51
N CYS A 20 -1.23 10.14 0.48
CA CYS A 20 -0.55 9.21 -0.43
C CYS A 20 -0.57 7.85 0.24
N HIS A 21 -1.16 6.86 -0.42
CA HIS A 21 -1.23 5.49 0.04
C HIS A 21 -0.54 4.60 -1.00
N CYS A 22 0.37 3.73 -0.55
CA CYS A 22 1.04 2.75 -1.41
C CYS A 22 0.54 1.37 -1.04
N GLY A 23 0.20 0.56 -2.04
CA GLY A 23 -0.32 -0.78 -1.82
C GLY A 23 0.21 -1.77 -2.84
N MET A 24 0.44 -2.99 -2.36
CA MET A 24 0.68 -4.17 -3.18
C MET A 24 -0.67 -4.82 -3.50
N PHE A 25 -0.86 -5.20 -4.76
CA PHE A 25 -2.10 -5.74 -5.27
C PHE A 25 -1.86 -7.04 -6.05
N ILE A 26 -2.88 -7.88 -6.06
CA ILE A 26 -3.00 -9.00 -6.99
C ILE A 26 -4.24 -8.80 -7.86
N SER A 27 -4.15 -9.21 -9.12
CA SER A 27 -5.31 -9.25 -10.02
C SER A 27 -5.89 -10.67 -10.01
N THR A 28 -7.19 -10.78 -9.74
CA THR A 28 -7.97 -12.01 -9.88
C THR A 28 -8.90 -11.89 -11.09
N GLU A 29 -9.62 -12.97 -11.43
CA GLU A 29 -10.63 -12.92 -12.50
C GLU A 29 -11.76 -11.90 -12.25
N THR A 30 -11.96 -11.48 -10.99
CA THR A 30 -13.14 -10.71 -10.58
C THR A 30 -12.82 -9.33 -10.01
N ALA A 31 -11.61 -9.13 -9.47
CA ALA A 31 -11.22 -7.92 -8.78
C ALA A 31 -9.70 -7.83 -8.62
N GLU A 32 -9.23 -6.62 -8.33
CA GLU A 32 -7.90 -6.38 -7.78
C GLU A 32 -8.00 -6.28 -6.26
N LEU A 33 -7.12 -6.98 -5.57
CA LEU A 33 -7.15 -7.09 -4.11
C LEU A 33 -5.86 -6.52 -3.55
N GLU A 34 -5.97 -5.54 -2.66
CA GLU A 34 -4.83 -5.06 -1.87
C GLU A 34 -4.42 -6.16 -0.90
N VAL A 35 -3.17 -6.62 -1.01
CA VAL A 35 -2.58 -7.66 -0.18
C VAL A 35 -1.64 -7.11 0.88
N HIS A 36 -1.10 -5.91 0.70
CA HIS A 36 -0.29 -5.24 1.71
C HIS A 36 -0.27 -3.74 1.43
N GLY A 37 -0.47 -2.92 2.47
CA GLY A 37 -0.44 -1.46 2.37
C GLY A 37 0.66 -0.89 3.26
N LEU A 38 1.38 0.10 2.75
CA LEU A 38 2.27 0.92 3.59
C LEU A 38 1.45 1.95 4.37
N PRO A 39 1.95 2.41 5.54
CA PRO A 39 1.31 3.52 6.23
C PRO A 39 1.20 4.75 5.31
N PRO A 40 0.03 5.40 5.23
CA PRO A 40 -0.12 6.58 4.39
C PRO A 40 0.75 7.73 4.92
N PHE A 41 1.21 8.58 4.01
CA PHE A 41 2.02 9.76 4.35
C PHE A 41 1.50 11.02 3.66
N ASN A 42 1.95 12.15 4.18
CA ASN A 42 1.53 13.46 3.73
C ASN A 42 2.29 13.86 2.46
N VAL A 43 1.53 14.19 1.43
CA VAL A 43 2.00 14.88 0.23
C VAL A 43 1.00 15.97 -0.13
N ASP A 44 1.47 16.98 -0.84
CA ASP A 44 0.61 17.97 -1.48
C ASP A 44 -0.26 17.28 -2.54
N CYS A 45 -1.55 17.60 -2.59
CA CYS A 45 -2.51 17.04 -3.54
C CYS A 45 -2.53 17.77 -4.90
N ASP A 46 -1.72 18.82 -5.04
CA ASP A 46 -1.58 19.56 -6.29
C ASP A 46 -0.89 18.71 -7.39
N ILE A 47 -0.73 19.27 -8.60
CA ILE A 47 -0.17 18.55 -9.78
C ILE A 47 1.21 17.91 -9.49
N GLY A 48 2.00 18.50 -8.59
CA GLY A 48 3.28 17.90 -8.15
C GLY A 48 3.14 16.68 -7.22
N GLY A 49 1.97 16.50 -6.62
CA GLY A 49 1.62 15.43 -5.70
C GLY A 49 1.60 14.04 -6.31
N TYR A 50 1.11 13.92 -7.55
CA TYR A 50 1.06 12.62 -8.26
C TYR A 50 2.45 12.05 -8.48
N ALA A 51 3.35 12.86 -9.04
CA ALA A 51 4.73 12.47 -9.26
C ALA A 51 5.46 12.20 -7.93
N ALA A 52 5.23 13.03 -6.90
CA ALA A 52 5.82 12.80 -5.60
C ALA A 52 5.33 11.48 -4.98
N CYS A 53 4.02 11.23 -4.95
CA CYS A 53 3.43 10.02 -4.38
C CYS A 53 3.95 8.76 -5.08
N GLY A 54 3.97 8.75 -6.42
CA GLY A 54 4.56 7.65 -7.19
C GLY A 54 6.04 7.42 -6.86
N LEU A 55 6.88 8.47 -6.89
CA LEU A 55 8.32 8.36 -6.57
C LEU A 55 8.60 7.85 -5.15
N TYR A 56 7.75 8.21 -4.19
CA TYR A 56 7.85 7.68 -2.83
C TYR A 56 7.47 6.21 -2.76
N CYS A 57 6.37 5.80 -3.41
CA CYS A 57 5.95 4.39 -3.44
C CYS A 57 6.95 3.50 -4.20
N MET A 58 7.59 4.05 -5.24
CA MET A 58 8.67 3.42 -6.02
C MET A 58 10.05 3.52 -5.34
N GLY A 59 10.17 4.13 -4.16
CA GLY A 59 11.44 4.22 -3.44
C GLY A 59 12.56 5.02 -4.14
N GLU A 60 12.27 5.77 -5.19
CA GLU A 60 13.24 6.67 -5.85
C GLU A 60 13.44 7.98 -5.04
N ALA A 61 12.57 8.27 -4.08
CA ALA A 61 12.70 9.42 -3.19
C ALA A 61 13.66 9.13 -2.01
N ILE A 62 14.97 9.09 -2.28
CA ILE A 62 15.98 9.36 -1.26
C ILE A 62 15.94 10.88 -0.98
N TYR A 63 15.34 11.26 0.15
CA TYR A 63 15.18 12.61 0.74
C TYR A 63 14.28 13.62 0.01
N VAL A 64 13.06 13.84 0.54
CA VAL A 64 12.47 15.19 0.58
C VAL A 64 11.61 15.42 1.84
N THR A 65 12.21 15.62 3.03
CA THR A 65 11.70 16.63 3.99
C THR A 65 12.85 17.23 4.82
N PRO A 66 12.84 18.53 5.14
CA PRO A 66 13.75 19.16 6.09
C PRO A 66 13.30 19.04 7.56
N GLU A 67 12.33 18.19 7.92
CA GLU A 67 11.73 18.18 9.27
C GLU A 67 11.72 16.83 10.01
N ILE A 68 12.38 15.77 9.53
CA ILE A 68 12.53 14.53 10.32
C ILE A 68 13.86 14.56 11.09
N PRO A 69 13.86 14.54 12.44
CA PRO A 69 15.09 14.48 13.22
C PRO A 69 15.81 13.15 12.99
N LEU A 70 17.09 13.25 12.59
CA LEU A 70 18.04 12.18 12.28
C LEU A 70 18.46 11.33 13.50
N ASN A 71 17.55 11.00 14.41
CA ASN A 71 17.82 10.14 15.56
C ASN A 71 16.71 9.10 15.87
N SER A 72 15.75 8.93 14.97
CA SER A 72 14.85 7.77 14.96
C SER A 72 15.32 6.78 13.88
N ASN A 73 16.13 5.81 14.32
CA ASN A 73 16.83 4.84 13.50
C ASN A 73 15.93 4.10 12.48
N PHE A 74 16.30 4.22 11.20
CA PHE A 74 16.34 3.14 10.21
C PHE A 74 15.03 2.54 9.68
N LEU A 75 13.86 2.96 10.17
CA LEU A 75 12.56 2.35 9.82
C LEU A 75 11.64 3.18 8.93
N LEU A 76 12.06 4.36 8.45
CA LEU A 76 11.17 5.24 7.71
C LEU A 76 11.43 5.13 6.19
N THR A 77 10.52 4.38 5.57
CA THR A 77 10.19 4.32 4.14
C THR A 77 11.03 3.36 3.31
N VAL A 78 10.82 2.06 3.51
CA VAL A 78 11.04 1.06 2.46
C VAL A 78 9.84 1.17 1.51
N GLY A 79 10.01 1.83 0.36
CA GLY A 79 9.02 1.81 -0.72
C GLY A 79 8.80 0.38 -1.21
N ILE A 80 7.65 0.09 -1.83
CA ILE A 80 7.31 -1.26 -2.32
C ILE A 80 8.34 -1.74 -3.36
N HIS A 81 8.91 -0.84 -4.15
CA HIS A 81 10.05 -1.13 -5.02
C HIS A 81 11.26 -1.73 -4.28
N LEU A 82 11.58 -1.22 -3.08
CA LEU A 82 12.69 -1.76 -2.29
C LEU A 82 12.37 -3.15 -1.77
N ILE A 83 11.09 -3.45 -1.49
CA ILE A 83 10.64 -4.82 -1.19
C ILE A 83 10.95 -5.71 -2.39
N PHE A 84 10.44 -5.36 -3.58
CA PHE A 84 10.64 -6.14 -4.80
C PHE A 84 12.12 -6.35 -5.18
N ASN A 85 13.00 -5.41 -4.81
CA ASN A 85 14.42 -5.49 -5.12
C ASN A 85 15.29 -6.11 -4.01
N ASN A 86 14.82 -6.18 -2.77
CA ASN A 86 15.60 -6.69 -1.63
C ASN A 86 14.96 -7.92 -0.97
N GLY A 87 14.79 -8.98 -1.75
CA GLY A 87 14.24 -10.26 -1.27
C GLY A 87 12.74 -10.44 -1.50
N GLY A 88 12.05 -9.43 -2.05
CA GLY A 88 10.68 -9.56 -2.53
C GLY A 88 9.73 -9.99 -1.42
N LEU A 89 8.93 -11.01 -1.71
CA LEU A 89 7.97 -11.57 -0.77
C LEU A 89 8.64 -12.38 0.35
N ASP A 90 9.91 -12.78 0.20
CA ASP A 90 10.69 -13.43 1.26
C ASP A 90 11.35 -12.41 2.21
N MET A 91 11.28 -11.11 1.90
CA MET A 91 11.83 -10.06 2.76
C MET A 91 11.10 -10.07 4.11
N GLU A 92 11.85 -10.19 5.20
CA GLU A 92 11.30 -10.14 6.55
C GLU A 92 11.05 -8.68 6.96
N ASN A 93 9.85 -8.40 7.46
CA ASN A 93 9.55 -7.14 8.10
C ASN A 93 10.29 -7.09 9.45
N PRO A 94 11.23 -6.15 9.66
CA PRO A 94 12.06 -6.12 10.86
C PRO A 94 11.27 -5.79 12.14
N LEU A 95 10.05 -5.27 12.02
CA LEU A 95 9.18 -4.96 13.16
C LEU A 95 8.37 -6.17 13.63
N THR A 96 7.91 -7.00 12.69
CA THR A 96 6.98 -8.10 12.96
C THR A 96 7.67 -9.47 12.91
N GLY A 97 8.84 -9.56 12.27
CA GLY A 97 9.60 -10.81 12.09
C GLY A 97 8.94 -11.79 11.11
N VAL A 98 7.95 -11.33 10.34
CA VAL A 98 7.27 -12.14 9.32
C VAL A 98 7.64 -11.64 7.92
N THR A 99 7.62 -12.55 6.95
CA THR A 99 7.91 -12.18 5.56
C THR A 99 6.77 -11.38 4.94
N MET A 100 7.08 -10.53 3.97
CA MET A 100 6.09 -9.74 3.24
C MET A 100 5.04 -10.63 2.56
N GLY A 101 5.43 -11.82 2.08
CA GLY A 101 4.52 -12.82 1.55
C GLY A 101 3.59 -13.41 2.62
N GLN A 102 4.09 -13.67 3.83
CA GLN A 102 3.25 -14.14 4.93
C GLN A 102 2.28 -13.06 5.42
N GLU A 103 2.71 -11.80 5.49
CA GLU A 103 1.80 -10.67 5.76
C GLU A 103 0.71 -10.57 4.69
N SER A 104 1.09 -10.73 3.43
CA SER A 104 0.15 -10.71 2.29
C SER A 104 -0.89 -11.83 2.37
N CYS A 105 -0.48 -13.07 2.68
CA CYS A 105 -1.41 -14.18 2.89
C CYS A 105 -2.32 -13.97 4.11
N ASN A 106 -1.80 -13.39 5.20
CA ASN A 106 -2.62 -13.05 6.36
C ASN A 106 -3.70 -12.02 5.99
N ASN A 107 -3.36 -11.00 5.20
CA ASN A 107 -4.33 -9.99 4.77
C ASN A 107 -5.38 -10.56 3.82
N LEU A 108 -4.99 -11.47 2.92
CA LEU A 108 -5.95 -12.20 2.06
C LEU A 108 -6.95 -13.02 2.88
N VAL A 109 -6.51 -13.72 3.92
CA VAL A 109 -7.41 -14.43 4.84
C VAL A 109 -8.30 -13.46 5.59
N ASN A 110 -7.71 -12.44 6.20
CA ASN A 110 -8.41 -11.58 7.17
C ASN A 110 -9.37 -10.58 6.51
N TRP A 111 -9.02 -10.05 5.34
CA TRP A 111 -9.79 -8.98 4.69
C TRP A 111 -10.59 -9.48 3.50
N HIS A 112 -10.10 -10.52 2.81
CA HIS A 112 -10.71 -11.03 1.58
C HIS A 112 -11.27 -12.45 1.72
N SER A 113 -11.16 -13.08 2.90
CA SER A 113 -11.58 -14.47 3.14
C SER A 113 -11.00 -15.47 2.14
N MET A 114 -9.76 -15.21 1.68
CA MET A 114 -9.07 -15.97 0.63
C MET A 114 -7.83 -16.67 1.21
N PRO A 115 -7.99 -17.87 1.79
CA PRO A 115 -6.86 -18.61 2.38
C PRO A 115 -5.95 -19.27 1.35
N ASN A 116 -6.45 -19.52 0.14
CA ASN A 116 -5.71 -20.17 -0.92
C ASN A 116 -5.56 -19.23 -2.11
N LEU A 117 -4.36 -19.13 -2.64
CA LEU A 117 -4.02 -18.31 -3.79
C LEU A 117 -3.01 -19.04 -4.67
N ASP A 118 -3.37 -19.24 -5.93
CA ASP A 118 -2.46 -19.77 -6.94
C ASP A 118 -1.33 -18.77 -7.24
N PRO A 119 -0.12 -19.23 -7.63
CA PRO A 119 1.01 -18.36 -7.89
C PRO A 119 0.72 -17.21 -8.86
N THR A 120 0.65 -15.99 -8.34
CA THR A 120 0.33 -14.78 -9.10
C THR A 120 1.36 -13.67 -8.89
N ASN A 121 1.48 -12.77 -9.86
CA ASN A 121 2.35 -11.59 -9.72
C ASN A 121 1.67 -10.58 -8.79
N VAL A 122 2.48 -9.91 -7.98
CA VAL A 122 2.05 -8.79 -7.14
C VAL A 122 2.50 -7.52 -7.83
N HIS A 123 1.63 -6.54 -7.97
CA HIS A 123 1.97 -5.24 -8.57
C HIS A 123 1.81 -4.12 -7.54
N ASN A 124 2.51 -3.01 -7.76
CA ASN A 124 2.45 -1.87 -6.86
C ASN A 124 1.51 -0.80 -7.42
N ASN A 125 0.60 -0.33 -6.59
CA ASN A 125 -0.27 0.80 -6.91
C ASN A 125 -0.11 1.90 -5.86
N TYR A 126 -0.39 3.12 -6.26
CA TYR A 126 -0.45 4.26 -5.36
C TYR A 126 -1.76 5.02 -5.53
N MET A 127 -2.23 5.63 -4.45
CA MET A 127 -3.43 6.45 -4.44
C MET A 127 -3.07 7.82 -3.87
N LEU A 128 -3.36 8.88 -4.63
CA LEU A 128 -3.19 10.26 -4.18
C LEU A 128 -4.53 10.83 -3.72
N CYS A 129 -4.59 11.29 -2.47
CA CYS A 129 -5.66 12.11 -1.90
C CYS A 129 -7.06 11.51 -2.06
N GLY A 130 -7.18 10.20 -1.86
CA GLY A 130 -8.44 9.46 -1.99
C GLY A 130 -8.95 9.34 -3.43
N GLY A 131 -8.09 9.62 -4.41
CA GLY A 131 -8.37 9.41 -5.83
C GLY A 131 -8.37 7.93 -6.22
N PRO A 132 -8.37 7.64 -7.53
CA PRO A 132 -8.20 6.26 -8.00
C PRO A 132 -6.80 5.74 -7.65
N TRP A 133 -6.71 4.41 -7.57
CA TRP A 133 -5.43 3.71 -7.57
C TRP A 133 -4.80 3.79 -8.96
N GLU A 134 -3.50 4.10 -8.99
CA GLU A 134 -2.70 4.19 -10.20
C GLU A 134 -1.58 3.16 -10.12
N TRP A 135 -1.41 2.39 -11.20
CA TRP A 135 -0.33 1.43 -11.33
C TRP A 135 0.99 2.16 -11.59
N ASP A 136 2.03 1.78 -10.85
CA ASP A 136 3.36 2.39 -10.97
C ASP A 136 4.22 1.77 -12.08
N GLY A 137 3.75 0.68 -12.70
CA GLY A 137 4.47 -0.05 -13.75
C GLY A 137 5.36 -1.16 -13.23
N GLU A 138 5.38 -1.44 -11.93
CA GLU A 138 6.20 -2.47 -11.30
C GLU A 138 5.40 -3.72 -10.92
N GLU A 139 6.08 -4.86 -11.06
CA GLU A 139 5.61 -6.15 -10.58
C GLU A 139 6.72 -6.82 -9.76
N SER A 140 6.30 -7.66 -8.82
CA SER A 140 7.18 -8.48 -8.00
C SER A 140 7.95 -9.48 -8.86
N LYS A 141 9.23 -9.68 -8.54
CA LYS A 141 10.05 -10.72 -9.17
C LYS A 141 9.57 -12.13 -8.81
N ASP A 142 9.10 -12.27 -7.58
CA ASP A 142 8.59 -13.52 -7.02
C ASP A 142 7.07 -13.49 -6.99
N LYS A 143 6.45 -14.65 -7.15
CA LYS A 143 5.00 -14.81 -7.11
C LYS A 143 4.49 -14.93 -5.68
N LEU A 144 3.31 -14.37 -5.43
CA LEU A 144 2.56 -14.65 -4.22
C LEU A 144 1.69 -15.88 -4.44
N CYS A 145 1.75 -16.81 -3.49
CA CYS A 145 0.85 -17.95 -3.38
C CYS A 145 0.58 -18.22 -1.90
N CYS A 146 -0.60 -18.72 -1.58
CA CYS A 146 -1.02 -18.99 -0.22
C CYS A 146 -1.64 -20.39 -0.14
N ASN A 147 -1.26 -21.15 0.88
CA ASN A 147 -1.84 -22.45 1.21
C ASN A 147 -2.38 -22.38 2.63
N ASP A 148 -3.71 -22.37 2.77
CA ASP A 148 -4.39 -22.20 4.06
C ASP A 148 -3.89 -20.97 4.86
N GLY A 149 -3.63 -19.87 4.16
CA GLY A 149 -3.12 -18.62 4.72
C GLY A 149 -1.61 -18.59 4.96
N VAL A 150 -0.88 -19.64 4.58
CA VAL A 150 0.58 -19.74 4.76
C VAL A 150 1.30 -19.45 3.45
N PHE A 151 2.30 -18.57 3.50
CA PHE A 151 3.24 -18.33 2.41
C PHE A 151 4.39 -19.35 2.48
N PRO A 152 4.57 -20.23 1.48
CA PRO A 152 5.53 -21.33 1.55
C PRO A 152 6.97 -20.95 1.12
N ASN A 153 7.24 -19.68 0.80
CA ASN A 153 8.53 -19.16 0.31
C ASN A 153 9.09 -19.90 -0.94
N ASN A 154 8.23 -20.56 -1.72
CA ASN A 154 8.65 -21.33 -2.90
C ASN A 154 7.55 -21.46 -3.96
N CYS A 155 6.76 -20.41 -4.15
CA CYS A 155 5.67 -20.35 -5.13
C CYS A 155 6.19 -20.62 -6.55
N ARG A 156 6.15 -21.90 -6.96
CA ARG A 156 6.53 -22.34 -8.30
C ARG A 156 5.29 -22.37 -9.19
N ASN A 157 5.48 -21.96 -10.44
CA ASN A 157 4.51 -22.13 -11.53
C ASN A 157 4.18 -23.61 -11.79
#